data_AF-A0A7S3B866-F1
#
_entry.id   AF-A0A7S3B866-F1
#
_cell.length_a   1.000
_cell.length_b   1.000
_cell.length_c   1.000
_cell.angle_alpha   90.00
_cell.angle_beta   90.00
_cell.angle_gamma   90.00
#
_symmetry.space_group_name_H-M   'P 1'
#
loop_
_entity.id
_entity.type
_entity.pdbx_description
1 polymer ?
#
loop_
_entity_poly.entity_id
_entity_poly.type
_entity_poly.pdbx_seq_one_letter_code
_entity_poly.pdbx_strand_id
1 'polypeptide(L)'
;MQTKWSEYLDAADEALASAGIAKDDVGVKMMLNRILGMEVGMQNKIFTHFTANLEHEVKMAKENHRYDEGVVDIRGQTVRVEQGFPQTLGKDAKAFIELKHYKLGVDRGIDFGMACKMLDEKKAQNGGALYPHEGFHRSSRAIIGREQEDVRGYAMLLQKPIPAYALNPVPIFKVYRPSTGLGANVVWADFGGNGRFKDVSGDDAIKGWGRLYKDALTVCSHGPRCKHGSLCQVGRRVESKHILTGSVLPYWASIQQVVGFDWAGADGSKRVSRMKIVRVRITDENGVEQRLVGVEIAENKVNVLKNLLSGAAAGAGSSSADVKPDVKPGKGGKGKAPKRFQLGARVLVHGLQSDAARQYNNQVGKIIGWEPSNQRWNVMLSSAGNILCAREANLLMT
;
A
#
# COMPACT_ATOMS: atom_id res chain seq x y z
N MET A 1 -20.36 -27.94 -24.40
CA MET A 1 -20.38 -26.79 -23.46
C MET A 1 -19.40 -25.70 -23.88
N GLN A 2 -18.16 -26.02 -24.27
CA GLN A 2 -17.18 -25.05 -24.80
C GLN A 2 -17.63 -24.32 -26.08
N THR A 3 -18.32 -25.00 -27.00
CA THR A 3 -18.80 -24.41 -28.27
C THR A 3 -19.86 -23.32 -28.06
N LYS A 4 -20.86 -23.60 -27.20
CA LYS A 4 -21.87 -22.61 -26.79
C LYS A 4 -21.30 -21.42 -26.01
N TRP A 5 -20.14 -21.62 -25.36
CA TRP A 5 -19.46 -20.56 -24.63
C TRP A 5 -18.66 -19.65 -25.57
N SER A 6 -18.02 -20.19 -26.62
CA SER A 6 -17.31 -19.35 -27.60
C SER A 6 -18.30 -18.53 -28.44
N GLU A 7 -19.40 -19.12 -28.87
CA GLU A 7 -20.49 -18.40 -29.58
C GLU A 7 -21.09 -17.26 -28.73
N TYR A 8 -21.17 -17.46 -27.41
CA TYR A 8 -21.64 -16.43 -26.48
C TYR A 8 -20.61 -15.29 -26.30
N LEU A 9 -19.31 -15.62 -26.28
CA LEU A 9 -18.23 -14.63 -26.20
C LEU A 9 -18.12 -13.81 -27.48
N ASP A 10 -18.28 -14.43 -28.65
CA ASP A 10 -18.24 -13.74 -29.93
C ASP A 10 -19.41 -12.75 -30.06
N ALA A 11 -20.61 -13.15 -29.63
CA ALA A 11 -21.78 -12.25 -29.61
C ALA A 11 -21.63 -11.08 -28.61
N ALA A 12 -20.94 -11.30 -27.49
CA ALA A 12 -20.65 -10.24 -26.52
C ALA A 12 -19.58 -9.27 -27.04
N ASP A 13 -18.52 -9.78 -27.67
CA ASP A 13 -17.47 -8.97 -28.30
C ASP A 13 -18.02 -8.16 -29.49
N GLU A 14 -18.94 -8.73 -30.27
CA GLU A 14 -19.64 -8.04 -31.37
C GLU A 14 -20.60 -6.94 -30.85
N ALA A 15 -21.30 -7.19 -29.74
CA ALA A 15 -22.13 -6.19 -29.08
C ALA A 15 -21.29 -5.04 -28.48
N LEU A 16 -20.12 -5.33 -27.93
CA LEU A 16 -19.19 -4.32 -27.43
C LEU A 16 -18.58 -3.51 -28.59
N ALA A 17 -18.24 -4.17 -29.71
CA ALA A 17 -17.73 -3.52 -30.91
C ALA A 17 -18.77 -2.58 -31.55
N SER A 18 -20.04 -2.99 -31.62
CA SER A 18 -21.14 -2.14 -32.13
C SER A 18 -21.44 -0.92 -31.23
N ALA A 19 -21.15 -1.02 -29.93
CA ALA A 19 -21.17 0.10 -28.99
C ALA A 19 -19.88 0.96 -28.99
N GLY A 20 -18.95 0.70 -29.91
CA GLY A 20 -17.68 1.43 -30.05
C GLY A 20 -16.71 1.20 -28.88
N ILE A 21 -16.83 0.08 -28.17
CA ILE A 21 -15.96 -0.34 -27.07
C ILE A 21 -14.92 -1.32 -27.64
N ALA A 22 -13.75 -0.79 -28.02
CA ALA A 22 -12.61 -1.64 -28.38
C ALA A 22 -11.98 -2.27 -27.12
N LYS A 23 -11.27 -3.39 -27.30
CA LYS A 23 -10.67 -4.24 -26.26
C LYS A 23 -9.63 -3.53 -25.36
N ASP A 24 -9.32 -2.26 -25.64
CA ASP A 24 -8.29 -1.49 -24.94
C ASP A 24 -8.85 -0.33 -24.09
N ASP A 25 -8.91 -0.57 -22.77
CA ASP A 25 -8.84 0.45 -21.71
C ASP A 25 -10.01 1.45 -21.66
N VAL A 26 -11.24 0.95 -21.78
CA VAL A 26 -12.45 1.72 -21.45
C VAL A 26 -12.69 1.61 -19.95
N GLY A 27 -12.52 2.70 -19.21
CA GLY A 27 -12.79 2.73 -17.77
C GLY A 27 -14.25 2.36 -17.46
N VAL A 28 -14.49 1.67 -16.33
CA VAL A 28 -15.80 1.12 -15.92
C VAL A 28 -16.93 2.15 -16.04
N LYS A 29 -16.67 3.41 -15.67
CA LYS A 29 -17.65 4.50 -15.80
C LYS A 29 -18.09 4.77 -17.24
N MET A 30 -17.18 4.69 -18.22
CA MET A 30 -17.52 4.87 -19.64
C MET A 30 -18.25 3.67 -20.22
N MET A 31 -17.91 2.45 -19.79
CA MET A 31 -18.65 1.23 -20.15
C MET A 31 -20.11 1.34 -19.65
N LEU A 32 -20.30 1.63 -18.36
CA LEU A 32 -21.63 1.78 -17.76
C LEU A 32 -22.46 2.84 -18.48
N ASN A 33 -21.87 4.01 -18.75
CA ASN A 33 -22.57 5.09 -19.45
C ASN A 33 -22.97 4.76 -20.89
N ARG A 34 -22.26 3.84 -21.56
CA ARG A 34 -22.59 3.40 -22.93
C ARG A 34 -23.64 2.30 -22.96
N ILE A 35 -23.70 1.46 -21.93
CA ILE A 35 -24.67 0.38 -21.81
C ILE A 35 -26.08 0.91 -21.51
N LEU A 36 -26.21 2.09 -20.89
CA LEU A 36 -27.51 2.71 -20.56
C LEU A 36 -28.43 2.94 -21.78
N GLY A 37 -27.88 3.05 -22.99
CA GLY A 37 -28.65 3.22 -24.22
C GLY A 37 -28.99 1.91 -24.96
N MET A 38 -28.60 0.75 -24.44
CA MET A 38 -28.75 -0.54 -25.11
C MET A 38 -30.05 -1.25 -24.71
N GLU A 39 -30.47 -2.24 -25.50
CA GLU A 39 -31.60 -3.11 -25.14
C GLU A 39 -31.28 -3.92 -23.87
N VAL A 40 -32.25 -4.03 -22.95
CA VAL A 40 -32.12 -4.68 -21.64
C VAL A 40 -31.54 -6.10 -21.73
N GLY A 41 -31.94 -6.87 -22.73
CA GLY A 41 -31.41 -8.22 -22.95
C GLY A 41 -29.90 -8.24 -23.23
N MET A 42 -29.39 -7.24 -23.96
CA MET A 42 -27.97 -7.09 -24.24
C MET A 42 -27.21 -6.50 -23.04
N GLN A 43 -27.83 -5.56 -22.33
CA GLN A 43 -27.27 -5.03 -21.07
C GLN A 43 -26.98 -6.17 -20.09
N ASN A 44 -27.96 -7.05 -19.86
CA ASN A 44 -27.84 -8.18 -18.92
C ASN A 44 -26.73 -9.16 -19.32
N LYS A 45 -26.56 -9.43 -20.63
CA LYS A 45 -25.45 -10.28 -21.12
C LYS A 45 -24.09 -9.64 -20.84
N ILE A 46 -23.93 -8.35 -21.14
CA ILE A 46 -22.67 -7.62 -20.88
C ILE A 46 -22.38 -7.55 -19.39
N PHE A 47 -23.36 -7.26 -18.54
CA PHE A 47 -23.21 -7.24 -17.09
C PHE A 47 -22.83 -8.61 -16.52
N THR A 48 -23.46 -9.68 -17.01
CA THR A 48 -23.14 -11.05 -16.59
C THR A 48 -21.69 -11.41 -16.94
N HIS A 49 -21.27 -11.11 -18.17
CA HIS A 49 -19.91 -11.35 -18.62
C HIS A 49 -18.88 -10.52 -17.84
N PHE A 50 -19.15 -9.22 -17.65
CA PHE A 50 -18.30 -8.34 -16.85
C PHE A 50 -18.15 -8.83 -15.41
N THR A 51 -19.25 -9.25 -14.78
CA THR A 51 -19.26 -9.75 -13.40
C THR A 51 -18.45 -11.05 -13.29
N ALA A 52 -18.63 -11.99 -14.22
CA ALA A 52 -17.86 -13.23 -14.23
C ALA A 52 -16.34 -12.99 -14.42
N ASN A 53 -15.95 -12.07 -15.30
CA ASN A 53 -14.54 -11.69 -15.47
C ASN A 53 -13.99 -10.98 -14.23
N LEU A 54 -14.78 -10.09 -13.62
CA LEU A 54 -14.38 -9.41 -12.38
C LEU A 54 -14.18 -10.43 -11.24
N GLU A 55 -15.09 -11.40 -11.09
CA GLU A 55 -14.98 -12.47 -10.10
C GLU A 55 -13.73 -13.34 -10.34
N HIS A 56 -13.44 -13.68 -11.60
CA HIS A 56 -12.23 -14.41 -11.97
C HIS A 56 -10.95 -13.62 -11.63
N GLU A 57 -10.87 -12.35 -12.00
CA GLU A 57 -9.73 -11.49 -11.68
C GLU A 57 -9.56 -11.29 -10.18
N VAL A 58 -10.66 -11.11 -9.43
CA VAL A 58 -10.65 -11.05 -7.96
C VAL A 58 -10.14 -12.36 -7.37
N LYS A 59 -10.61 -13.51 -7.86
CA LYS A 59 -10.15 -14.83 -7.42
C LYS A 59 -8.65 -15.01 -7.68
N MET A 60 -8.20 -14.73 -8.90
CA MET A 60 -6.78 -14.81 -9.28
C MET A 60 -5.91 -13.83 -8.47
N ALA A 61 -6.40 -12.62 -8.19
CA ALA A 61 -5.69 -11.67 -7.34
C ALA A 61 -5.60 -12.16 -5.88
N LYS A 62 -6.67 -12.78 -5.36
CA LYS A 62 -6.71 -13.36 -4.00
C LYS A 62 -5.73 -14.54 -3.88
N GLU A 63 -5.73 -15.42 -4.87
CA GLU A 63 -4.82 -16.59 -4.97
C GLU A 63 -3.36 -16.15 -5.09
N ASN A 64 -3.07 -15.15 -5.91
CA ASN A 64 -1.72 -14.60 -6.09
C ASN A 64 -1.30 -13.62 -4.98
N HIS A 65 -2.12 -13.45 -3.93
CA HIS A 65 -1.87 -12.54 -2.81
C HIS A 65 -1.63 -11.08 -3.21
N ARG A 66 -2.20 -10.66 -4.35
CA ARG A 66 -2.17 -9.29 -4.89
C ARG A 66 -3.50 -8.57 -4.72
N TYR A 67 -4.52 -9.25 -4.19
CA TYR A 67 -5.79 -8.63 -3.86
C TYR A 67 -5.64 -7.85 -2.55
N ASP A 68 -5.53 -6.54 -2.67
CA ASP A 68 -5.66 -5.61 -1.55
C ASP A 68 -7.14 -5.23 -1.46
N GLU A 69 -7.82 -5.62 -0.39
CA GLU A 69 -9.23 -5.26 -0.13
C GLU A 69 -9.42 -3.76 0.10
N GLY A 70 -8.35 -2.96 0.02
CA GLY A 70 -8.36 -1.50 0.21
C GLY A 70 -8.61 -1.08 1.65
N VAL A 71 -9.11 -2.00 2.49
CA VAL A 71 -9.40 -1.88 3.90
C VAL A 71 -8.53 -2.87 4.68
N VAL A 72 -7.52 -2.36 5.37
CA VAL A 72 -6.60 -3.16 6.18
C VAL A 72 -7.02 -3.11 7.64
N ASP A 73 -7.25 -4.27 8.26
CA ASP A 73 -7.43 -4.32 9.71
C ASP A 73 -6.07 -4.19 10.39
N ILE A 74 -5.88 -3.15 11.20
CA ILE A 74 -4.72 -3.06 12.10
C ILE A 74 -4.95 -4.05 13.24
N ARG A 75 -4.07 -5.06 13.32
CA ARG A 75 -4.12 -6.11 14.33
C ARG A 75 -2.89 -6.01 15.23
N GLY A 76 -3.14 -6.08 16.53
CA GLY A 76 -2.14 -6.14 17.58
C GLY A 76 -2.78 -6.74 18.84
N GLN A 77 -1.96 -7.21 19.77
CA GLN A 77 -2.41 -7.67 21.09
C GLN A 77 -3.08 -6.53 21.86
N THR A 78 -2.59 -5.30 21.69
CA THR A 78 -3.18 -4.11 22.29
C THR A 78 -2.97 -2.92 21.37
N VAL A 79 -4.00 -2.09 21.20
CA VAL A 79 -3.90 -0.83 20.46
C VAL A 79 -4.36 0.30 21.37
N ARG A 80 -3.45 1.23 21.66
CA ARG A 80 -3.72 2.39 22.52
C ARG A 80 -3.57 3.68 21.73
N VAL A 81 -4.41 4.65 22.04
CA VAL A 81 -4.21 6.02 21.58
C VAL A 81 -3.04 6.62 22.37
N GLU A 82 -2.08 7.23 21.68
CA GLU A 82 -0.96 7.91 22.34
C GLU A 82 -1.44 9.21 23.00
N GLN A 83 -0.79 9.61 24.11
CA GLN A 83 -1.12 10.83 24.85
C GLN A 83 -1.08 12.07 23.94
N GLY A 84 -2.08 12.95 24.08
CA GLY A 84 -2.20 14.15 23.25
C GLY A 84 -2.85 13.93 21.88
N PHE A 85 -3.46 12.76 21.66
CA PHE A 85 -4.30 12.43 20.50
C PHE A 85 -5.72 12.06 20.93
N PRO A 86 -6.74 12.29 20.07
CA PRO A 86 -6.65 12.83 18.71
C PRO A 86 -6.35 14.33 18.62
N GLN A 87 -5.72 14.75 17.52
CA GLN A 87 -5.48 16.14 17.18
C GLN A 87 -6.34 16.57 15.99
N THR A 88 -6.93 17.76 16.04
CA THR A 88 -7.69 18.31 14.92
C THR A 88 -6.76 18.93 13.88
N LEU A 89 -6.87 18.46 12.63
CA LEU A 89 -6.08 18.96 11.49
C LEU A 89 -6.83 19.97 10.62
N GLY A 90 -8.16 19.92 10.62
CA GLY A 90 -9.00 20.78 9.80
C GLY A 90 -10.46 20.72 10.26
N LYS A 91 -11.21 21.78 9.98
CA LYS A 91 -12.64 21.87 10.23
C LYS A 91 -13.35 22.06 8.90
N ASP A 92 -14.28 21.18 8.58
CA ASP A 92 -15.16 21.39 7.45
C ASP A 92 -16.21 22.45 7.82
N ALA A 93 -16.17 23.58 7.13
CA ALA A 93 -17.09 24.71 7.35
C ALA A 93 -18.55 24.36 7.04
N LYS A 94 -18.83 23.31 6.25
CA LYS A 94 -20.19 22.92 5.87
C LYS A 94 -20.75 21.79 6.74
N ALA A 95 -19.93 20.81 7.12
CA ALA A 95 -20.39 19.63 7.85
C ALA A 95 -20.21 19.74 9.37
N PHE A 96 -19.46 20.73 9.88
CA PHE A 96 -19.04 20.84 11.29
C PHE A 96 -18.30 19.60 11.84
N ILE A 97 -17.85 18.71 10.95
CA ILE A 97 -17.08 17.52 11.31
C ILE A 97 -15.59 17.84 11.11
N GLU A 98 -14.80 17.52 12.13
CA GLU A 98 -13.36 17.75 12.14
C GLU A 98 -12.63 16.61 11.41
N LEU A 99 -11.56 16.96 10.68
CA LEU A 99 -10.52 16.01 10.30
C LEU A 99 -9.63 15.78 11.52
N LYS A 100 -9.64 14.57 12.06
CA LYS A 100 -8.86 14.19 13.23
C LYS A 100 -7.69 13.30 12.85
N HIS A 101 -6.55 13.54 13.48
CA HIS A 101 -5.37 12.69 13.43
C HIS A 101 -5.25 11.93 14.74
N TYR A 102 -5.20 10.61 14.65
CA TYR A 102 -4.86 9.70 15.75
C TYR A 102 -3.43 9.21 15.57
N LYS A 103 -2.68 9.16 16.67
CA LYS A 103 -1.45 8.38 16.76
C LYS A 103 -1.72 7.19 17.68
N LEU A 104 -1.50 5.99 17.16
CA LEU A 104 -1.80 4.75 17.85
C LEU A 104 -0.51 4.00 18.13
N GLY A 105 -0.31 3.56 19.37
CA GLY A 105 0.70 2.57 19.72
C GLY A 105 0.11 1.17 19.55
N VAL A 106 0.55 0.45 18.51
CA VAL A 106 0.11 -0.91 18.20
C VAL A 106 1.14 -1.90 18.74
N ASP A 107 0.81 -2.62 19.83
CA ASP A 107 1.64 -3.74 20.29
C ASP A 107 1.29 -4.98 19.48
N ARG A 108 2.19 -5.36 18.57
CA ARG A 108 2.09 -6.54 17.70
C ARG A 108 2.95 -7.70 18.20
N GLY A 109 3.52 -7.58 19.40
CA GLY A 109 4.26 -8.66 20.03
C GLY A 109 3.39 -9.88 20.29
N ILE A 110 4.02 -11.04 20.33
CA ILE A 110 3.36 -12.30 20.68
C ILE A 110 4.09 -12.83 21.91
N ASP A 111 3.43 -12.82 23.06
CA ASP A 111 3.97 -13.47 24.24
C ASP A 111 3.98 -15.00 24.08
N PHE A 112 4.78 -15.68 24.90
CA PHE A 112 4.95 -17.12 24.75
C PHE A 112 3.65 -17.91 24.98
N GLY A 113 2.81 -17.48 25.93
CA GLY A 113 1.54 -18.14 26.20
C GLY A 113 0.57 -18.05 25.03
N MET A 114 0.51 -16.89 24.38
CA MET A 114 -0.24 -16.72 23.13
C MET A 114 0.30 -17.60 22.00
N ALA A 115 1.63 -17.69 21.84
CA ALA A 115 2.24 -18.55 20.83
C ALA A 115 1.89 -20.04 21.05
N CYS A 116 1.93 -20.52 22.29
CA CYS A 116 1.51 -21.88 22.65
C CYS A 116 0.05 -22.13 22.27
N LYS A 117 -0.88 -21.23 22.64
CA LYS A 117 -2.29 -21.35 22.26
C LYS A 117 -2.49 -21.48 20.76
N MET A 118 -1.78 -20.67 19.96
CA MET A 118 -1.86 -20.74 18.50
C MET A 118 -1.36 -22.08 17.95
N LEU A 119 -0.34 -22.70 18.57
CA LEU A 119 0.12 -24.04 18.20
C LEU A 119 -0.89 -25.11 18.60
N ASP A 120 -1.48 -25.01 19.78
CA ASP A 120 -2.49 -25.96 20.25
C ASP A 120 -3.74 -25.93 19.36
N GLU A 121 -4.21 -24.73 18.99
CA GLU A 121 -5.29 -24.54 18.03
C GLU A 121 -4.94 -25.14 16.66
N LYS A 122 -3.71 -24.93 16.19
CA LYS A 122 -3.25 -25.49 14.92
C LYS A 122 -3.17 -27.01 14.96
N LYS A 123 -2.66 -27.57 16.06
CA LYS A 123 -2.60 -29.00 16.31
C LYS A 123 -4.00 -29.61 16.32
N ALA A 124 -4.97 -28.96 16.97
CA ALA A 124 -6.37 -29.39 16.97
C ALA A 124 -6.97 -29.38 15.56
N GLN A 125 -6.71 -28.34 14.75
CA GLN A 125 -7.17 -28.25 13.36
C GLN A 125 -6.58 -29.34 12.46
N ASN A 126 -5.36 -29.80 12.76
CA ASN A 126 -4.65 -30.80 11.98
C ASN A 126 -4.89 -32.24 12.50
N GLY A 127 -5.95 -32.49 13.27
CA GLY A 127 -6.27 -33.84 13.77
C GLY A 127 -5.40 -34.31 14.94
N GLY A 128 -4.85 -33.37 15.72
CA GLY A 128 -4.10 -33.66 16.95
C GLY A 128 -2.57 -33.69 16.79
N ALA A 129 -2.04 -33.38 15.61
CA ALA A 129 -0.60 -33.32 15.35
C ALA A 129 -0.20 -32.07 14.56
N LEU A 130 1.03 -31.60 14.78
CA LEU A 130 1.62 -30.54 13.95
C LEU A 130 2.20 -31.16 12.67
N TYR A 131 2.13 -30.40 11.57
CA TYR A 131 2.79 -30.79 10.32
C TYR A 131 4.31 -30.58 10.41
N PRO A 132 5.08 -31.18 9.49
CA PRO A 132 6.52 -30.94 9.41
C PRO A 132 6.85 -29.45 9.38
N HIS A 133 7.87 -29.06 10.14
CA HIS A 133 8.36 -27.68 10.30
C HIS A 133 7.41 -26.69 10.99
N GLU A 134 6.21 -27.11 11.40
CA GLU A 134 5.40 -26.32 12.33
C GLU A 134 5.97 -26.40 13.75
N GLY A 135 5.86 -25.30 14.50
CA GLY A 135 6.41 -25.22 15.86
C GLY A 135 7.42 -24.09 16.03
N PHE A 136 8.21 -24.18 17.10
CA PHE A 136 9.21 -23.18 17.46
C PHE A 136 10.55 -23.44 16.78
N HIS A 137 11.20 -22.35 16.39
CA HIS A 137 12.47 -22.34 15.68
C HIS A 137 13.41 -21.34 16.32
N ARG A 138 14.68 -21.72 16.46
CA ARG A 138 15.76 -20.87 16.98
C ARG A 138 16.81 -20.65 15.91
N SER A 139 17.26 -19.41 15.77
CA SER A 139 18.34 -19.10 14.85
C SER A 139 19.67 -19.70 15.33
N SER A 140 20.45 -20.23 14.39
CA SER A 140 21.80 -20.73 14.62
C SER A 140 22.80 -19.62 14.92
N ARG A 141 22.50 -18.37 14.54
CA ARG A 141 23.37 -17.20 14.76
C ARG A 141 22.71 -16.21 15.72
N ALA A 142 23.53 -15.44 16.42
CA ALA A 142 23.05 -14.34 17.25
C ALA A 142 22.44 -13.26 16.36
N ILE A 143 21.53 -12.50 16.94
CA ILE A 143 20.99 -11.30 16.33
C ILE A 143 22.14 -10.29 16.20
N ILE A 144 22.21 -9.64 15.04
CA ILE A 144 23.23 -8.63 14.74
C ILE A 144 23.19 -7.52 15.80
N GLY A 145 24.34 -7.21 16.39
CA GLY A 145 24.50 -6.25 17.48
C GLY A 145 24.35 -6.85 18.88
N ARG A 146 23.99 -8.13 18.99
CA ARG A 146 23.82 -8.87 20.26
C ARG A 146 24.62 -10.17 20.31
N GLU A 147 25.73 -10.22 19.57
CA GLU A 147 26.64 -11.36 19.50
C GLU A 147 27.32 -11.61 20.85
N GLN A 148 27.71 -10.56 21.57
CA GLN A 148 28.39 -10.67 22.89
C GLN A 148 27.50 -11.34 23.95
N GLU A 149 26.19 -11.15 23.87
CA GLU A 149 25.20 -11.70 24.81
C GLU A 149 24.58 -13.02 24.30
N ASP A 150 25.08 -13.52 23.18
CA ASP A 150 24.61 -14.70 22.45
C ASP A 150 23.09 -14.74 22.19
N VAL A 151 22.45 -13.58 21.98
CA VAL A 151 21.00 -13.53 21.86
C VAL A 151 20.55 -14.06 20.50
N ARG A 152 19.97 -15.25 20.48
CA ARG A 152 19.43 -15.88 19.26
C ARG A 152 18.04 -15.38 18.93
N GLY A 153 17.72 -15.31 17.64
CA GLY A 153 16.37 -15.04 17.15
C GLY A 153 15.47 -16.25 17.31
N TYR A 154 14.19 -16.03 17.65
CA TYR A 154 13.17 -17.07 17.71
C TYR A 154 12.01 -16.75 16.77
N ALA A 155 11.40 -17.78 16.23
CA ALA A 155 10.19 -17.69 15.43
C ALA A 155 9.33 -18.95 15.62
N MET A 156 8.04 -18.82 15.34
CA MET A 156 7.08 -19.91 15.31
C MET A 156 6.49 -20.00 13.91
N LEU A 157 6.45 -21.20 13.34
CA LEU A 157 5.90 -21.44 12.01
C LEU A 157 4.57 -22.18 12.13
N LEU A 158 3.57 -21.71 11.36
CA LEU A 158 2.31 -22.42 11.12
C LEU A 158 2.06 -22.50 9.62
N GLN A 159 1.82 -23.71 9.11
CA GLN A 159 1.55 -23.95 7.70
C GLN A 159 0.17 -23.42 7.31
N LYS A 160 0.10 -22.74 6.18
CA LYS A 160 -1.17 -22.36 5.55
C LYS A 160 -1.90 -23.62 5.06
N PRO A 161 -3.25 -23.61 5.04
CA PRO A 161 -4.01 -24.67 4.39
C PRO A 161 -3.57 -24.82 2.94
N ILE A 162 -3.35 -26.07 2.53
CA ILE A 162 -3.05 -26.43 1.15
C ILE A 162 -4.38 -26.75 0.47
N PRO A 163 -4.73 -26.09 -0.65
CA PRO A 163 -5.95 -26.42 -1.38
C PRO A 163 -5.94 -27.88 -1.84
N ALA A 164 -7.07 -28.58 -1.71
CA ALA A 164 -7.19 -30.01 -2.03
C ALA A 164 -6.85 -30.35 -3.49
N TYR A 165 -6.99 -29.38 -4.40
CA TYR A 165 -6.72 -29.54 -5.83
C TYR A 165 -5.26 -29.18 -6.22
N ALA A 166 -4.42 -28.79 -5.27
CA ALA A 166 -3.05 -28.39 -5.56
C ALA A 166 -2.20 -29.63 -5.92
N LEU A 167 -1.68 -29.66 -7.14
CA LEU A 167 -0.71 -30.67 -7.58
C LEU A 167 0.70 -30.26 -7.12
N ASN A 168 1.39 -31.16 -6.40
CA ASN A 168 2.73 -30.94 -5.85
C ASN A 168 2.90 -29.61 -5.08
N PRO A 169 2.05 -29.35 -4.07
CA PRO A 169 2.07 -28.08 -3.36
C PRO A 169 3.36 -27.92 -2.54
N VAL A 170 4.01 -26.77 -2.68
CA VAL A 170 5.09 -26.36 -1.77
C VAL A 170 4.44 -25.71 -0.55
N PRO A 171 4.62 -26.25 0.68
CA PRO A 171 4.02 -25.67 1.87
C PRO A 171 4.51 -24.25 2.15
N ILE A 172 3.56 -23.35 2.38
CA ILE A 172 3.82 -21.96 2.76
C ILE A 172 3.53 -21.80 4.25
N PHE A 173 4.47 -21.23 4.98
CA PHE A 173 4.40 -21.01 6.43
C PHE A 173 4.19 -19.54 6.76
N LYS A 174 3.29 -19.28 7.71
CA LYS A 174 3.21 -18.01 8.43
C LYS A 174 4.31 -17.97 9.48
N VAL A 175 5.09 -16.90 9.50
CA VAL A 175 6.18 -16.72 10.47
C VAL A 175 5.76 -15.76 11.57
N TYR A 176 5.69 -16.24 12.80
CA TYR A 176 5.39 -15.43 13.98
C TYR A 176 6.66 -15.20 14.79
N ARG A 177 6.88 -13.97 15.26
CA ARG A 177 8.05 -13.61 16.07
C ARG A 177 7.60 -12.95 17.37
N PRO A 178 8.36 -13.11 18.47
CA PRO A 178 8.02 -12.51 19.77
C PRO A 178 7.89 -10.99 19.68
N SER A 179 8.76 -10.34 18.92
CA SER A 179 8.81 -8.89 18.82
C SER A 179 7.89 -8.32 17.75
N THR A 180 7.97 -8.83 16.52
CA THR A 180 7.32 -8.20 15.37
C THR A 180 5.96 -8.81 15.00
N GLY A 181 5.53 -9.84 15.71
CA GLY A 181 4.31 -10.58 15.39
C GLY A 181 4.43 -11.35 14.07
N LEU A 182 3.33 -11.38 13.32
CA LEU A 182 3.26 -12.01 12.00
C LEU A 182 4.17 -11.28 10.99
N GLY A 183 5.12 -12.01 10.42
CA GLY A 183 5.96 -11.56 9.31
C GLY A 183 5.49 -12.09 7.95
N ALA A 184 6.31 -11.84 6.93
CA ALA A 184 6.08 -12.38 5.58
C ALA A 184 5.99 -13.91 5.60
N ASN A 185 5.16 -14.44 4.72
CA ASN A 185 5.07 -15.87 4.49
C ASN A 185 6.38 -16.39 3.87
N VAL A 186 6.77 -17.61 4.20
CA VAL A 186 8.00 -18.24 3.71
C VAL A 186 7.73 -19.68 3.28
N VAL A 187 8.57 -20.21 2.39
CA VAL A 187 8.70 -21.66 2.20
C VAL A 187 9.84 -22.17 3.10
N TRP A 188 9.84 -23.46 3.43
CA TRP A 188 10.85 -24.05 4.32
C TRP A 188 12.29 -23.85 3.81
N ALA A 189 12.51 -24.00 2.50
CA ALA A 189 13.83 -23.87 1.88
C ALA A 189 14.51 -22.52 2.20
N ASP A 190 13.74 -21.43 2.15
CA ASP A 190 14.25 -20.07 2.42
C ASP A 190 14.46 -19.80 3.91
N PHE A 191 13.64 -20.43 4.76
CA PHE A 191 13.62 -20.17 6.20
C PHE A 191 14.65 -21.02 6.95
N GLY A 192 14.53 -22.34 6.85
CA GLY A 192 15.32 -23.33 7.60
C GLY A 192 16.24 -24.17 6.74
N GLY A 193 16.03 -24.24 5.42
CA GLY A 193 16.75 -25.14 4.51
C GLY A 193 18.27 -24.96 4.45
N ASN A 194 18.77 -23.77 4.80
CA ASN A 194 20.21 -23.47 4.88
C ASN A 194 20.80 -23.62 6.30
N GLY A 195 20.04 -24.18 7.25
CA GLY A 195 20.45 -24.34 8.65
C GLY A 195 20.49 -23.03 9.46
N ARG A 196 19.95 -21.92 8.94
CA ARG A 196 19.87 -20.64 9.65
C ARG A 196 18.94 -20.71 10.86
N PHE A 197 17.91 -21.53 10.79
CA PHE A 197 16.98 -21.81 11.88
C PHE A 197 16.91 -23.32 12.10
N LYS A 198 16.76 -23.70 13.37
CA LYS A 198 16.62 -25.08 13.81
C LYS A 198 15.38 -25.21 14.67
N ASP A 199 14.69 -26.33 14.52
CA ASP A 199 13.55 -26.70 15.34
C ASP A 199 13.97 -26.78 16.81
N VAL A 200 13.11 -26.28 17.71
CA VAL A 200 13.31 -26.32 19.16
C VAL A 200 12.00 -26.62 19.87
N SER A 201 12.09 -27.23 21.05
CA SER A 201 10.91 -27.48 21.89
C SER A 201 10.36 -26.16 22.48
N GLY A 202 9.12 -26.19 22.97
CA GLY A 202 8.56 -25.08 23.73
C GLY A 202 9.39 -24.74 24.97
N ASP A 203 9.89 -25.76 25.67
CA ASP A 203 10.70 -25.61 26.89
C ASP A 203 12.05 -24.93 26.62
N ASP A 204 12.66 -25.19 25.46
CA ASP A 204 13.87 -24.51 25.01
C ASP A 204 13.59 -23.09 24.49
N ALA A 205 12.37 -22.85 24.02
CA ALA A 205 11.95 -21.58 23.44
C ALA A 205 11.51 -20.55 24.49
N ILE A 206 10.85 -20.96 25.58
CA ILE A 206 10.18 -20.05 26.53
C ILE A 206 11.10 -18.94 27.06
N LYS A 207 12.32 -19.28 27.47
CA LYS A 207 13.27 -18.32 28.04
C LYS A 207 13.72 -17.31 26.99
N GLY A 208 14.12 -17.78 25.81
CA GLY A 208 14.59 -16.93 24.72
C GLY A 208 13.47 -16.07 24.13
N TRP A 209 12.31 -16.67 23.86
CA TRP A 209 11.11 -15.99 23.39
C TRP A 209 10.67 -14.90 24.37
N GLY A 210 10.58 -15.22 25.66
CA GLY A 210 10.21 -14.28 26.71
C GLY A 210 11.18 -13.12 26.84
N ARG A 211 12.50 -13.37 26.74
CA ARG A 211 13.51 -12.32 26.72
C ARG A 211 13.33 -11.39 25.52
N LEU A 212 13.23 -11.94 24.31
CA LEU A 212 13.02 -11.16 23.08
C LEU A 212 11.73 -10.33 23.13
N TYR A 213 10.64 -10.91 23.64
CA TYR A 213 9.36 -10.24 23.79
C TYR A 213 9.48 -9.04 24.74
N LYS A 214 10.12 -9.22 25.91
CA LYS A 214 10.34 -8.16 26.90
C LYS A 214 11.23 -7.05 26.36
N ASP A 215 12.39 -7.41 25.81
CA ASP A 215 13.36 -6.45 25.24
C ASP A 215 12.70 -5.57 24.18
N ALA A 216 11.90 -6.16 23.29
CA ALA A 216 11.30 -5.46 22.17
C ALA A 216 10.31 -4.35 22.56
N LEU A 217 9.90 -4.27 23.85
CA LEU A 217 9.10 -3.15 24.34
C LEU A 217 9.89 -1.84 24.32
N THR A 218 11.15 -1.87 24.76
CA THR A 218 11.96 -0.67 25.02
C THR A 218 13.25 -0.62 24.21
N VAL A 219 13.73 -1.76 23.73
CA VAL A 219 15.01 -1.91 23.04
C VAL A 219 14.77 -2.43 21.62
N CYS A 220 15.49 -1.86 20.65
CA CYS A 220 15.46 -2.34 19.27
C CYS A 220 16.15 -3.72 19.16
N SER A 221 15.98 -4.42 18.03
CA SER A 221 16.60 -5.73 17.82
C SER A 221 18.12 -5.72 17.88
N HIS A 222 18.75 -4.56 17.62
CA HIS A 222 20.20 -4.38 17.71
C HIS A 222 20.72 -4.30 19.15
N GLY A 223 19.83 -4.23 20.15
CA GLY A 223 20.18 -4.15 21.56
C GLY A 223 20.44 -2.73 22.09
N PRO A 224 20.82 -2.62 23.37
CA PRO A 224 20.94 -1.33 24.06
C PRO A 224 22.05 -0.42 23.49
N ARG A 225 23.09 -1.02 22.89
CA ARG A 225 24.22 -0.30 22.27
C ARG A 225 24.00 0.00 20.78
N CYS A 226 22.74 0.10 20.35
CA CYS A 226 22.41 0.38 18.96
C CYS A 226 23.05 1.70 18.49
N LYS A 227 23.71 1.67 17.33
CA LYS A 227 24.32 2.86 16.70
C LYS A 227 23.31 3.97 16.38
N HIS A 228 22.03 3.61 16.23
CA HIS A 228 20.94 4.54 15.96
C HIS A 228 20.28 5.10 17.25
N GLY A 229 20.78 4.72 18.43
CA GLY A 229 20.30 5.21 19.72
C GLY A 229 18.82 4.89 20.00
N SER A 230 18.21 5.73 20.83
CA SER A 230 16.83 5.56 21.33
C SER A 230 15.74 5.75 20.26
N LEU A 231 16.06 6.36 19.12
CA LEU A 231 15.11 6.57 18.02
C LEU A 231 14.93 5.33 17.13
N CYS A 232 15.76 4.31 17.30
CA CYS A 232 15.68 3.08 16.51
C CYS A 232 14.41 2.29 16.84
N GLN A 233 13.48 2.19 15.88
CA GLN A 233 12.25 1.39 16.02
C GLN A 233 12.38 -0.05 15.48
N VAL A 234 13.56 -0.42 14.95
CA VAL A 234 13.77 -1.72 14.30
C VAL A 234 13.56 -2.86 15.29
N GLY A 235 12.63 -3.76 14.95
CA GLY A 235 12.34 -4.94 15.76
C GLY A 235 11.67 -4.65 17.11
N ARG A 236 11.16 -3.43 17.33
CA ARG A 236 10.31 -3.13 18.49
C ARG A 236 8.91 -3.67 18.27
N ARG A 237 8.25 -4.05 19.37
CA ARG A 237 6.90 -4.63 19.35
C ARG A 237 5.78 -3.61 19.33
N VAL A 238 6.05 -2.39 19.81
CA VAL A 238 5.13 -1.26 19.68
C VAL A 238 5.48 -0.47 18.44
N GLU A 239 4.57 -0.41 17.48
CA GLU A 239 4.68 0.41 16.27
C GLU A 239 3.70 1.58 16.36
N SER A 240 4.19 2.80 16.08
CA SER A 240 3.32 3.97 15.98
C SER A 240 2.65 4.01 14.61
N LYS A 241 1.32 4.05 14.60
CA LYS A 241 0.49 4.20 13.40
C LYS A 241 -0.23 5.54 13.42
N HIS A 242 -0.28 6.23 12.29
CA HIS A 242 -0.94 7.54 12.18
C HIS A 242 -2.17 7.43 11.29
N ILE A 243 -3.34 7.71 11.85
CA ILE A 243 -4.63 7.48 11.20
C ILE A 243 -5.40 8.80 11.10
N LEU A 244 -5.88 9.13 9.91
CA LEU A 244 -6.76 10.27 9.65
C LEU A 244 -8.22 9.82 9.62
N THR A 245 -9.08 10.43 10.41
CA THR A 245 -10.51 10.06 10.55
C THR A 245 -11.41 11.31 10.64
N GLY A 246 -12.72 11.09 10.74
CA GLY A 246 -13.72 12.15 10.71
C GLY A 246 -13.99 12.61 9.28
N SER A 247 -13.89 13.93 9.03
CA SER A 247 -14.21 14.50 7.71
C SER A 247 -13.08 14.29 6.69
N VAL A 248 -12.83 13.05 6.27
CA VAL A 248 -11.72 12.72 5.35
C VAL A 248 -12.03 13.18 3.91
N LEU A 249 -13.28 13.07 3.47
CA LEU A 249 -13.68 13.30 2.08
C LEU A 249 -13.42 14.73 1.57
N PRO A 250 -13.71 15.80 2.31
CA PRO A 250 -13.40 17.17 1.87
C PRO A 250 -11.91 17.40 1.65
N TYR A 251 -11.06 16.69 2.41
CA TYR A 251 -9.61 16.78 2.31
C TYR A 251 -9.00 15.67 1.44
N TRP A 252 -9.81 14.87 0.73
CA TRP A 252 -9.36 13.68 0.02
C TRP A 252 -8.23 13.98 -0.97
N ALA A 253 -8.37 15.02 -1.78
CA ALA A 253 -7.34 15.42 -2.74
C ALA A 253 -6.03 15.83 -2.06
N SER A 254 -6.11 16.57 -0.95
CA SER A 254 -4.94 16.99 -0.16
C SER A 254 -4.24 15.78 0.48
N ILE A 255 -5.01 14.85 1.04
CA ILE A 255 -4.48 13.61 1.63
C ILE A 255 -3.82 12.76 0.53
N GLN A 256 -4.48 12.57 -0.61
CA GLN A 256 -3.97 11.78 -1.73
C GLN A 256 -2.68 12.39 -2.33
N GLN A 257 -2.59 13.71 -2.41
CA GLN A 257 -1.37 14.42 -2.83
C GLN A 257 -0.19 14.12 -1.91
N VAL A 258 -0.43 14.09 -0.59
CA VAL A 258 0.60 13.87 0.42
C VAL A 258 1.02 12.40 0.54
N VAL A 259 0.04 11.49 0.52
CA VAL A 259 0.25 10.04 0.60
C VAL A 259 0.90 9.51 -0.69
N GLY A 260 0.54 10.09 -1.83
CA GLY A 260 1.15 9.79 -3.13
C GLY A 260 0.58 8.54 -3.81
N PHE A 261 1.27 8.13 -4.86
CA PHE A 261 0.87 7.02 -5.74
C PHE A 261 2.07 6.09 -5.96
N ASP A 262 1.77 4.80 -6.12
CA ASP A 262 2.68 3.81 -6.66
C ASP A 262 2.38 3.58 -8.13
N TRP A 263 3.35 3.00 -8.84
CA TRP A 263 3.18 2.56 -10.21
C TRP A 263 3.00 1.04 -10.22
N ALA A 264 1.96 0.56 -10.90
CA ALA A 264 1.59 -0.83 -11.06
C ALA A 264 1.52 -1.21 -12.55
N GLY A 265 1.71 -2.50 -12.84
CA GLY A 265 1.85 -3.05 -14.20
C GLY A 265 3.30 -3.36 -14.55
N ALA A 266 3.53 -4.37 -15.38
CA ALA A 266 4.88 -4.79 -15.81
C ALA A 266 5.65 -3.68 -16.58
N ASP A 267 4.92 -2.70 -17.09
CA ASP A 267 5.40 -1.51 -17.82
C ASP A 267 5.33 -0.22 -16.98
N GLY A 268 4.85 -0.28 -15.73
CA GLY A 268 4.67 0.88 -14.87
C GLY A 268 3.64 1.88 -15.39
N SER A 269 2.66 1.47 -16.20
CA SER A 269 1.69 2.38 -16.83
C SER A 269 0.56 2.85 -15.91
N LYS A 270 0.23 2.10 -14.85
CA LYS A 270 -0.94 2.39 -14.00
C LYS A 270 -0.51 3.02 -12.68
N ARG A 271 -1.01 4.22 -12.38
CA ARG A 271 -0.84 4.84 -11.06
C ARG A 271 -1.90 4.35 -10.10
N VAL A 272 -1.48 3.77 -8.99
CA VAL A 272 -2.36 3.30 -7.92
C VAL A 272 -2.12 4.17 -6.69
N SER A 273 -3.20 4.66 -6.06
CA SER A 273 -3.07 5.46 -4.85
C SER A 273 -2.41 4.63 -3.73
N ARG A 274 -1.47 5.24 -2.99
CA ARG A 274 -0.89 4.62 -1.79
C ARG A 274 -1.79 4.73 -0.57
N MET A 275 -2.95 5.38 -0.71
CA MET A 275 -3.92 5.52 0.37
C MET A 275 -4.42 4.15 0.79
N LYS A 276 -4.31 3.87 2.08
CA LYS A 276 -4.83 2.67 2.71
C LYS A 276 -5.91 3.06 3.68
N ILE A 277 -7.12 2.56 3.46
CA ILE A 277 -8.16 2.66 4.46
C ILE A 277 -7.85 1.59 5.50
N VAL A 278 -7.92 1.96 6.77
CA VAL A 278 -7.65 1.07 7.88
C VAL A 278 -8.83 1.03 8.84
N ARG A 279 -9.07 -0.14 9.40
CA ARG A 279 -9.98 -0.34 10.52
C ARG A 279 -9.19 -0.81 11.72
N VAL A 280 -9.49 -0.26 12.87
CA VAL A 280 -8.79 -0.60 14.11
C VAL A 280 -9.74 -0.54 15.29
N ARG A 281 -9.57 -1.47 16.22
CA ARG A 281 -10.22 -1.41 17.54
C ARG A 281 -9.22 -0.75 18.47
N ILE A 282 -9.61 0.37 19.07
CA ILE A 282 -8.81 1.11 20.03
C ILE A 282 -9.45 0.99 21.40
N THR A 283 -8.62 0.94 22.44
CA THR A 283 -9.08 1.14 23.80
C THR A 283 -8.83 2.59 24.17
N ASP A 284 -9.86 3.29 24.61
CA ASP A 284 -9.71 4.67 25.08
C ASP A 284 -9.15 4.74 26.52
N GLU A 285 -9.00 5.97 27.02
CA GLU A 285 -8.48 6.23 28.37
C GLU A 285 -9.37 5.63 29.48
N ASN A 286 -10.65 5.39 29.20
CA ASN A 286 -11.60 4.80 30.13
C ASN A 286 -11.70 3.27 30.01
N GLY A 287 -10.88 2.66 29.14
CA GLY A 287 -10.91 1.21 28.90
C GLY A 287 -12.02 0.75 27.97
N VAL A 288 -12.76 1.66 27.33
CA VAL A 288 -13.86 1.31 26.42
C VAL A 288 -13.31 1.00 25.03
N GLU A 289 -13.70 -0.13 24.46
CA GLU A 289 -13.37 -0.47 23.09
C GLU A 289 -14.17 0.37 22.09
N GLN A 290 -13.47 1.01 21.17
CA GLN A 290 -14.03 1.80 20.10
C GLN A 290 -13.55 1.28 18.74
N ARG A 291 -14.41 1.35 17.73
CA ARG A 291 -14.02 1.07 16.34
C ARG A 291 -13.66 2.37 15.65
N LEU A 292 -12.47 2.43 15.07
CA LEU A 292 -11.99 3.55 14.30
C LEU A 292 -11.78 3.12 12.85
N VAL A 293 -12.23 3.95 11.92
CA VAL A 293 -11.97 3.80 10.48
C VAL A 293 -11.33 5.08 9.98
N GLY A 294 -10.28 4.95 9.18
CA GLY A 294 -9.56 6.12 8.68
C GLY A 294 -8.54 5.78 7.61
N VAL A 295 -7.75 6.77 7.20
CA VAL A 295 -6.66 6.61 6.23
C VAL A 295 -5.33 6.57 6.96
N GLU A 296 -4.51 5.55 6.71
CA GLU A 296 -3.14 5.49 7.23
C GLU A 296 -2.24 6.49 6.49
N ILE A 297 -1.46 7.25 7.25
CA ILE A 297 -0.49 8.21 6.75
C ILE A 297 0.87 7.96 7.42
N ALA A 298 1.97 8.19 6.70
CA ALA A 298 3.31 8.10 7.29
C ALA A 298 3.57 9.29 8.24
N GLU A 299 4.30 9.07 9.33
CA GLU A 299 4.59 10.09 10.34
C GLU A 299 5.18 11.38 9.74
N ASN A 300 6.18 11.24 8.86
CA ASN A 300 6.83 12.36 8.19
C ASN A 300 5.92 13.14 7.22
N LYS A 301 4.76 12.57 6.86
CA LYS A 301 3.77 13.18 5.96
C LYS A 301 2.67 13.92 6.72
N VAL A 302 2.49 13.66 8.02
CA VAL A 302 1.48 14.34 8.84
C VAL A 302 1.70 15.85 8.87
N ASN A 303 2.95 16.29 9.13
CA ASN A 303 3.27 17.73 9.19
C ASN A 303 3.15 18.40 7.81
N VAL A 304 3.45 17.67 6.73
CA VAL A 304 3.24 18.16 5.36
C VAL A 304 1.75 18.42 5.10
N LEU A 305 0.88 17.48 5.51
CA LEU A 305 -0.56 17.66 5.40
C LEU A 305 -1.04 18.83 6.26
N LYS A 306 -0.58 18.95 7.52
CA LYS A 306 -0.91 20.08 8.40
C LYS A 306 -0.61 21.42 7.73
N ASN A 307 0.58 21.58 7.15
CA ASN A 307 0.99 22.81 6.47
C ASN A 307 0.16 23.10 5.21
N LEU A 308 -0.17 22.05 4.44
CA LEU A 308 -1.02 22.19 3.24
C LEU A 308 -2.42 22.68 3.62
N LEU A 309 -3.00 22.13 4.70
CA LEU A 309 -4.32 22.51 5.17
C LEU A 309 -4.33 23.92 5.76
N SER A 310 -3.30 24.33 6.50
CA SER A 310 -3.18 25.70 7.02
C SER A 310 -2.97 26.74 5.92
N GLY A 311 -2.24 26.39 4.85
CA GLY A 311 -2.06 27.26 3.69
C GLY A 311 -3.33 27.42 2.85
N ALA A 312 -4.13 26.36 2.72
CA ALA A 312 -5.42 26.41 2.02
C ALA A 312 -6.48 27.24 2.77
N ALA A 313 -6.39 27.33 4.11
CA ALA A 313 -7.29 28.15 4.93
C ALA A 313 -7.15 29.66 4.68
N ALA A 314 -6.05 30.13 4.07
CA ALA A 314 -5.85 31.53 3.71
C ALA A 314 -6.51 31.93 2.35
N GLY A 315 -7.15 31.00 1.64
CA GLY A 315 -7.69 31.24 0.30
C GLY A 315 -9.07 30.64 0.00
N ALA A 316 -9.80 30.12 0.99
CA ALA A 316 -11.05 29.39 0.75
C ALA A 316 -12.30 30.30 0.77
N GLY A 317 -12.33 31.24 -0.16
CA GLY A 317 -13.55 31.83 -0.70
C GLY A 317 -13.67 31.46 -2.18
N SER A 318 -13.93 30.19 -2.50
CA SER A 318 -14.38 29.84 -3.85
C SER A 318 -15.09 28.50 -3.90
N SER A 319 -16.23 28.55 -4.57
CA SER A 319 -17.19 27.52 -4.94
C SER A 319 -16.61 26.15 -5.28
N SER A 320 -17.37 25.13 -4.88
CA SER A 320 -17.45 23.84 -5.58
C SER A 320 -17.82 24.07 -7.04
N ALA A 321 -16.82 24.13 -7.90
CA ALA A 321 -16.97 23.91 -9.33
C ALA A 321 -16.16 22.66 -9.67
N ASP A 322 -16.81 21.72 -10.36
CA ASP A 322 -16.21 20.52 -10.93
C ASP A 322 -14.96 20.88 -11.75
N VAL A 323 -13.78 20.76 -11.13
CA VAL A 323 -12.52 20.76 -11.86
C VAL A 323 -12.34 19.35 -12.39
N LYS A 324 -12.89 19.12 -13.59
CA LYS A 324 -12.46 18.01 -14.45
C LYS A 324 -10.94 18.15 -14.69
N PRO A 325 -10.12 17.14 -14.39
CA PRO A 325 -8.76 17.08 -14.93
C PRO A 325 -8.85 16.60 -16.38
N ASP A 326 -9.38 17.44 -17.28
CA ASP A 326 -9.32 17.19 -18.72
C ASP A 326 -7.97 17.67 -19.28
N VAL A 327 -6.93 16.88 -19.02
CA VAL A 327 -5.87 16.62 -20.01
C VAL A 327 -5.51 15.15 -19.88
N LYS A 328 -6.17 14.30 -20.67
CA LYS A 328 -5.73 12.91 -20.90
C LYS A 328 -4.26 12.94 -21.35
N PRO A 329 -3.32 12.26 -20.67
CA PRO A 329 -2.09 11.86 -21.34
C PRO A 329 -2.49 10.93 -22.47
N GLY A 330 -2.18 11.32 -23.70
CA GLY A 330 -2.36 10.45 -24.85
C GLY A 330 -1.55 9.18 -24.63
N LYS A 331 -2.16 8.01 -24.85
CA LYS A 331 -1.44 6.76 -24.99
C LYS A 331 -0.45 6.92 -26.16
N GLY A 332 0.83 7.14 -25.89
CA GLY A 332 1.93 7.05 -26.85
C GLY A 332 2.71 5.78 -26.54
N GLY A 333 2.77 4.78 -27.41
CA GLY A 333 3.44 4.89 -28.71
C GLY A 333 4.95 4.75 -28.47
N LYS A 334 5.52 3.58 -28.79
CA LYS A 334 6.96 3.27 -28.65
C LYS A 334 7.80 4.14 -29.60
N GLY A 335 7.97 5.41 -29.29
CA GLY A 335 8.86 6.34 -30.00
C GLY A 335 10.14 6.58 -29.20
N LYS A 336 11.32 6.34 -29.79
CA LYS A 336 12.61 6.71 -29.17
C LYS A 336 12.67 8.23 -28.96
N ALA A 337 13.11 8.65 -27.76
CA ALA A 337 13.31 10.07 -27.46
C ALA A 337 14.38 10.70 -28.39
N PRO A 338 14.21 11.96 -28.81
CA PRO A 338 15.24 12.70 -29.55
C PRO A 338 16.55 12.77 -28.76
N LYS A 339 17.70 12.62 -29.42
CA LYS A 339 19.03 12.56 -28.78
C LYS A 339 19.50 13.87 -28.12
N ARG A 340 18.74 14.96 -28.23
CA ARG A 340 19.22 16.31 -27.85
C ARG A 340 19.33 16.53 -26.35
N PHE A 341 18.49 15.90 -25.54
CA PHE A 341 18.56 16.03 -24.08
C PHE A 341 18.65 14.66 -23.40
N GLN A 342 19.41 14.60 -22.31
CA GLN A 342 19.53 13.42 -21.46
C GLN A 342 18.66 13.57 -20.21
N LEU A 343 18.19 12.45 -19.65
CA LEU A 343 17.53 12.45 -18.36
C LEU A 343 18.46 13.04 -17.30
N GLY A 344 17.94 13.98 -16.51
CA GLY A 344 18.69 14.75 -15.52
C GLY A 344 19.37 16.02 -16.04
N ALA A 345 19.41 16.25 -17.36
CA ALA A 345 20.01 17.45 -17.94
C ALA A 345 19.32 18.73 -17.46
N ARG A 346 20.11 19.75 -17.15
CA ARG A 346 19.61 21.06 -16.74
C ARG A 346 19.23 21.88 -17.97
N VAL A 347 18.04 22.46 -17.93
CA VAL A 347 17.48 23.24 -19.03
C VAL A 347 16.81 24.51 -18.52
N LEU A 348 16.90 25.58 -19.30
CA LEU A 348 16.19 26.83 -19.13
C LEU A 348 14.95 26.83 -20.02
N VAL A 349 13.81 27.14 -19.43
CA VAL A 349 12.54 27.29 -20.14
C VAL A 349 12.44 28.70 -20.74
N HIS A 350 12.10 28.80 -22.02
CA HIS A 350 11.90 30.09 -22.69
C HIS A 350 10.81 30.01 -23.78
N GLY A 351 10.40 31.16 -24.29
CA GLY A 351 9.55 31.25 -25.50
C GLY A 351 8.11 30.76 -25.33
N LEU A 352 7.62 30.52 -24.11
CA LEU A 352 6.23 30.16 -23.86
C LEU A 352 5.33 31.38 -24.05
N GLN A 353 4.32 31.26 -24.92
CA GLN A 353 3.44 32.37 -25.31
C GLN A 353 2.06 32.36 -24.67
N SER A 354 1.60 31.26 -24.09
CA SER A 354 0.28 31.20 -23.43
C SER A 354 0.31 31.84 -22.05
N ASP A 355 -0.77 32.54 -21.68
CA ASP A 355 -0.83 33.33 -20.44
C ASP A 355 -0.58 32.48 -19.18
N ALA A 356 -1.10 31.24 -19.16
CA ALA A 356 -0.86 30.29 -18.06
C ALA A 356 0.59 29.76 -17.98
N ALA A 357 1.35 29.79 -19.08
CA ALA A 357 2.69 29.19 -19.16
C ALA A 357 3.83 30.22 -19.22
N ARG A 358 3.55 31.49 -19.55
CA ARG A 358 4.54 32.59 -19.56
C ARG A 358 5.29 32.73 -18.24
N GLN A 359 4.61 32.45 -17.12
CA GLN A 359 5.21 32.48 -15.78
C GLN A 359 6.41 31.54 -15.61
N TYR A 360 6.53 30.51 -16.45
CA TYR A 360 7.62 29.54 -16.40
C TYR A 360 8.82 29.92 -17.28
N ASN A 361 8.72 30.99 -18.10
CA ASN A 361 9.88 31.49 -18.84
C ASN A 361 10.97 31.96 -17.87
N ASN A 362 12.23 31.76 -18.24
CA ASN A 362 13.42 32.03 -17.44
C ASN A 362 13.59 31.15 -16.19
N GLN A 363 12.78 30.12 -16.02
CA GLN A 363 12.95 29.14 -14.94
C GLN A 363 13.86 27.99 -15.37
N VAL A 364 14.67 27.50 -14.44
CA VAL A 364 15.58 26.36 -14.65
C VAL A 364 14.95 25.09 -14.09
N GLY A 365 15.04 24.01 -14.85
CA GLY A 365 14.58 22.70 -14.44
C GLY A 365 15.48 21.57 -14.90
N LYS A 366 15.08 20.34 -14.54
CA LYS A 366 15.75 19.10 -14.97
C LYS A 366 14.84 18.28 -15.86
N ILE A 367 15.38 17.72 -16.92
CA ILE A 367 14.68 16.76 -17.78
C ILE A 367 14.42 15.48 -16.97
N ILE A 368 13.15 15.08 -16.85
CA ILE A 368 12.76 13.87 -16.11
C ILE A 368 12.11 12.80 -17.02
N GLY A 369 11.76 13.16 -18.24
CA GLY A 369 11.14 12.23 -19.19
C GLY A 369 10.87 12.86 -20.55
N TRP A 370 10.59 12.01 -21.52
CA TRP A 370 10.09 12.37 -22.83
C TRP A 370 8.71 11.76 -23.01
N GLU A 371 7.76 12.54 -23.53
CA GLU A 371 6.42 12.10 -23.87
C GLU A 371 6.31 11.95 -25.40
N PRO A 372 6.35 10.71 -25.93
CA PRO A 372 6.31 10.48 -27.38
C PRO A 372 4.98 10.89 -28.01
N SER A 373 3.87 10.84 -27.27
CA SER A 373 2.52 11.08 -27.80
C SER A 373 2.32 12.51 -28.32
N ASN A 374 3.00 13.48 -27.72
CA ASN A 374 2.85 14.91 -28.03
C ASN A 374 4.18 15.59 -28.35
N GLN A 375 5.27 14.81 -28.47
CA GLN A 375 6.62 15.26 -28.76
C GLN A 375 7.11 16.36 -27.81
N ARG A 376 6.96 16.13 -26.50
CA ARG A 376 7.35 17.10 -25.46
C ARG A 376 8.24 16.48 -24.39
N TRP A 377 9.08 17.31 -23.81
CA TRP A 377 9.94 16.98 -22.68
C TRP A 377 9.25 17.34 -21.37
N ASN A 378 9.32 16.44 -20.40
CA ASN A 378 8.89 16.67 -19.03
C ASN A 378 10.05 17.28 -18.25
N VAL A 379 9.88 18.51 -17.78
CA VAL A 379 10.88 19.29 -17.04
C VAL A 379 10.39 19.53 -15.62
N MET A 380 11.14 19.05 -14.63
CA MET A 380 10.90 19.37 -13.22
C MET A 380 11.52 20.73 -12.90
N LEU A 381 10.69 21.73 -12.61
CA LEU A 381 11.13 23.09 -12.31
C LEU A 381 11.69 23.19 -10.89
N SER A 382 12.84 23.86 -10.73
CA SER A 382 13.55 23.94 -9.45
C SER A 382 12.86 24.82 -8.41
N SER A 383 12.08 25.81 -8.87
CA SER A 383 11.41 26.84 -8.05
C SER A 383 10.10 26.38 -7.43
N ALA A 384 9.42 25.39 -8.00
CA ALA A 384 8.06 25.02 -7.62
C ALA A 384 7.81 23.51 -7.50
N GLY A 385 8.75 22.65 -7.89
CA GLY A 385 8.54 21.20 -7.95
C GLY A 385 7.48 20.75 -8.98
N ASN A 386 6.94 21.71 -9.75
CA ASN A 386 5.98 21.46 -10.81
C ASN A 386 6.66 20.81 -12.02
N ILE A 387 5.92 19.97 -12.73
CA ILE A 387 6.35 19.34 -13.97
C ILE A 387 5.77 20.12 -15.14
N LEU A 388 6.64 20.64 -15.99
CA LEU A 388 6.27 21.36 -17.21
C LEU A 388 6.50 20.47 -18.44
N CYS A 389 5.47 20.33 -19.28
CA CYS A 389 5.56 19.63 -20.57
C CYS A 389 5.88 20.63 -21.71
N ALA A 390 7.15 20.79 -22.03
CA ALA A 390 7.64 21.79 -22.99
C ALA A 390 8.09 21.15 -24.31
N ARG A 391 7.89 21.87 -25.43
CA ARG A 391 8.50 21.51 -26.71
C ARG A 391 10.00 21.75 -26.64
N GLU A 392 10.76 21.01 -27.43
CA GLU A 392 12.21 21.17 -27.53
C GLU A 392 12.64 22.61 -27.86
N ALA A 393 11.90 23.32 -28.71
CA ALA A 393 12.18 24.72 -29.08
C ALA A 393 12.03 25.72 -27.92
N ASN A 394 11.47 25.30 -26.78
CA ASN A 394 11.25 26.12 -25.60
C ASN A 394 12.24 25.79 -24.48
N LEU A 395 13.27 25.01 -24.77
CA LEU A 395 14.26 24.52 -23.82
C LEU A 395 15.68 24.79 -24.33
N LEU A 396 16.47 25.50 -23.51
CA LEU A 396 17.91 25.72 -23.76
C LEU A 396 18.72 24.92 -22.74
N MET A 397 19.80 24.29 -23.17
CA MET A 397 20.76 23.67 -22.27
C MET A 397 21.45 24.75 -21.43
N THR A 398 21.63 24.48 -20.14
CA THR A 398 22.32 25.38 -19.20
C THR A 398 23.38 24.67 -18.39
#